data_AF-A0A1Y3BC05-F1
#
_entry.id   AF-A0A1Y3BC05-F1
#
_cell.length_a   1.000
_cell.length_b   1.000
_cell.length_c   1.000
_cell.angle_alpha   90.00
_cell.angle_beta   90.00
_cell.angle_gamma   90.00
#
_symmetry.space_group_name_H-M   'P 1'
#
loop_
_entity.id
_entity.type
_entity.pdbx_description
1 polymer ?
#
loop_
_entity_poly.entity_id
_entity_poly.type
_entity_poly.pdbx_seq_one_letter_code
_entity_poly.pdbx_strand_id
1 'polypeptide(L)'
;HTVVVSTQHSEKIPLDKLRCEVIDKVIKAVIPERLLDGNTRYYINPCGNFILGGPYCDAGLTGRKIIVDTYGGWGAHGGGAFSGKDPSKVDRSAAYAARWVAKSLVKAGLCSRCL
;
A
#
# COMPACT_ATOMS: atom_id res chain seq x y z
N HIS A 1 -13.49 -0.16 -9.75
CA HIS A 1 -13.50 1.29 -10.05
C HIS A 1 -12.19 1.75 -10.71
N THR A 2 -11.08 1.86 -9.99
CA THR A 2 -9.78 2.26 -10.60
C THR A 2 -8.61 1.58 -9.93
N VAL A 3 -7.61 1.14 -10.71
CA VAL A 3 -6.30 0.66 -10.25
C VAL A 3 -5.21 1.56 -10.83
N VAL A 4 -4.28 1.99 -9.99
CA VAL A 4 -3.13 2.82 -10.38
C VAL A 4 -1.85 2.13 -9.94
N VAL A 5 -0.90 1.97 -10.86
CA VAL A 5 0.43 1.42 -10.58
C VAL A 5 1.46 2.28 -11.32
N SER A 6 2.43 2.81 -10.57
CA SER A 6 3.63 3.42 -11.14
C SER A 6 4.84 2.63 -10.65
N THR A 7 5.56 2.00 -11.57
CA THR A 7 6.70 1.15 -11.24
C THR A 7 7.92 1.52 -12.06
N GLN A 8 9.06 1.61 -11.37
CA GLN A 8 10.35 1.82 -12.00
C GLN A 8 10.72 0.57 -12.81
N HIS A 9 11.29 0.74 -14.00
CA HIS A 9 11.62 -0.37 -14.90
C HIS A 9 12.93 -0.13 -15.65
N SER A 10 13.48 -1.21 -16.21
CA SER A 10 14.66 -1.15 -17.07
C SER A 10 14.32 -0.57 -18.44
N GLU A 11 15.24 0.17 -19.06
CA GLU A 11 15.10 0.64 -20.46
C GLU A 11 14.95 -0.52 -21.47
N LYS A 12 15.32 -1.74 -21.08
CA LYS A 12 15.22 -2.94 -21.91
C LYS A 12 13.79 -3.43 -22.11
N ILE A 13 12.83 -3.00 -21.29
CA ILE A 13 11.42 -3.40 -21.43
C ILE A 13 10.60 -2.25 -22.03
N PRO A 14 9.97 -2.46 -23.20
CA PRO A 14 9.00 -1.51 -23.75
C PRO A 14 7.82 -1.27 -22.82
N LEU A 15 7.31 -0.02 -22.80
CA LEU A 15 6.28 0.41 -21.88
C LEU A 15 4.94 -0.35 -22.07
N ASP A 16 4.56 -0.65 -23.31
CA ASP A 16 3.40 -1.46 -23.66
C ASP A 16 3.50 -2.87 -23.07
N LYS A 17 4.66 -3.52 -23.22
CA LYS A 17 4.92 -4.83 -22.63
C LYS A 17 4.86 -4.77 -21.10
N LEU A 18 5.49 -3.78 -20.49
CA LEU A 18 5.42 -3.58 -19.02
C LEU A 18 3.97 -3.46 -18.54
N ARG A 19 3.15 -2.68 -19.23
CA ARG A 19 1.73 -2.48 -18.87
C ARG A 19 0.95 -3.80 -18.90
N CYS A 20 1.13 -4.61 -19.94
CA CYS A 20 0.51 -5.93 -20.04
C CYS A 20 0.98 -6.85 -18.91
N GLU A 21 2.29 -6.92 -18.68
CA GLU A 21 2.91 -7.76 -17.65
C GLU A 21 2.43 -7.40 -16.24
N VAL A 22 2.29 -6.11 -15.92
CA VAL A 22 1.75 -5.66 -14.62
C VAL A 22 0.28 -6.06 -14.45
N ILE A 23 -0.53 -5.96 -15.50
CA ILE A 23 -1.93 -6.43 -15.44
C ILE A 23 -1.98 -7.93 -15.19
N ASP A 24 -1.25 -8.71 -15.98
CA ASP A 24 -1.38 -10.16 -15.97
C ASP A 24 -0.69 -10.82 -14.77
N LYS A 25 0.53 -10.40 -14.44
CA LYS A 25 1.33 -11.04 -13.40
C LYS A 25 1.15 -10.43 -12.01
N VAL A 26 0.63 -9.21 -11.90
CA VAL A 26 0.47 -8.53 -10.60
C VAL A 26 -0.99 -8.28 -10.31
N ILE A 27 -1.70 -7.53 -11.14
CA ILE A 27 -3.07 -7.09 -10.81
C ILE A 27 -4.02 -8.29 -10.74
N LYS A 28 -4.04 -9.14 -11.77
CA LYS A 28 -4.89 -10.35 -11.80
C LYS A 28 -4.47 -11.41 -10.76
N ALA A 29 -3.21 -11.41 -10.33
CA ALA A 29 -2.73 -12.33 -9.31
C ALA A 29 -3.19 -11.94 -7.90
N VAL A 30 -3.41 -10.64 -7.64
CA VAL A 30 -3.64 -10.11 -6.28
C VAL A 30 -5.08 -9.66 -6.07
N ILE A 31 -5.74 -9.10 -7.09
CA ILE A 31 -7.13 -8.65 -6.98
C ILE A 31 -8.07 -9.79 -7.39
N PRO A 32 -9.00 -10.22 -6.52
CA PRO A 32 -9.98 -11.25 -6.86
C PRO A 32 -10.79 -10.88 -8.10
N GLU A 33 -10.96 -11.84 -9.02
CA GLU A 33 -11.65 -11.63 -10.30
C GLU A 33 -13.07 -11.05 -10.13
N ARG A 34 -13.80 -11.48 -9.10
CA ARG A 34 -15.14 -10.96 -8.77
C ARG A 34 -15.20 -9.45 -8.47
N LEU A 35 -14.05 -8.81 -8.24
CA LEU A 35 -13.94 -7.37 -7.99
C LEU A 35 -13.44 -6.58 -9.22
N LEU A 36 -13.12 -7.28 -10.31
CA LEU A 36 -12.68 -6.70 -11.58
C LEU A 36 -13.78 -6.87 -12.62
N ASP A 37 -14.06 -5.81 -13.36
CA ASP A 37 -15.06 -5.79 -14.41
C ASP A 37 -14.57 -5.01 -15.64
N GLY A 38 -15.35 -5.03 -16.72
CA GLY A 38 -15.03 -4.28 -17.93
C GLY A 38 -15.01 -2.75 -17.76
N ASN A 39 -15.55 -2.24 -16.65
CA ASN A 39 -15.55 -0.81 -16.32
C ASN A 39 -14.36 -0.41 -15.43
N THR A 40 -13.52 -1.36 -15.04
CA THR A 40 -12.37 -1.10 -14.17
C THR A 40 -11.29 -0.35 -14.94
N ARG A 41 -10.94 0.84 -14.48
CA ARG A 41 -9.93 1.70 -15.11
C ARG A 41 -8.53 1.32 -14.64
N TYR A 42 -7.62 1.11 -15.57
CA TYR A 42 -6.22 0.78 -15.27
C TYR A 42 -5.30 1.93 -15.69
N TYR A 43 -4.53 2.46 -14.74
CA TYR A 43 -3.49 3.46 -14.99
C TYR A 43 -2.13 2.87 -14.62
N ILE A 44 -1.47 2.21 -15.58
CA ILE A 44 -0.13 1.65 -15.38
C ILE A 44 0.90 2.55 -16.04
N ASN A 45 1.80 3.11 -15.24
CA ASN A 45 2.78 4.11 -15.63
C ASN A 45 2.14 5.22 -16.49
N PRO A 46 1.14 5.96 -15.95
CA PRO A 46 0.42 6.98 -16.72
C PRO A 46 1.33 8.14 -17.15
N CYS A 47 2.40 8.41 -16.39
CA CYS A 47 3.41 9.42 -16.74
C CYS A 47 4.45 8.94 -17.77
N GLY A 48 4.30 7.74 -18.32
CA GLY A 48 5.23 7.19 -19.31
C GLY A 48 6.40 6.42 -18.68
N ASN A 49 7.59 6.61 -19.23
CA ASN A 49 8.79 5.90 -18.79
C ASN A 49 9.20 6.32 -17.37
N PHE A 50 9.66 5.35 -16.59
CA PHE A 50 10.13 5.55 -15.22
C PHE A 50 11.39 4.69 -15.03
N ILE A 51 12.50 5.21 -15.52
CA ILE A 51 13.79 4.48 -15.57
C ILE A 51 14.64 4.77 -14.35
N LEU A 52 14.80 6.05 -14.03
CA LEU A 52 15.56 6.51 -12.87
C LEU A 52 14.61 6.67 -11.68
N GLY A 53 15.04 6.24 -10.50
CA GLY A 53 14.21 6.20 -9.31
C GLY A 53 15.02 5.90 -8.05
N GLY A 54 14.32 5.62 -6.95
CA GLY A 54 14.96 5.46 -5.64
C GLY A 54 15.55 6.78 -5.10
N PRO A 55 16.51 6.69 -4.16
CA PRO A 55 17.11 7.87 -3.51
C PRO A 55 17.84 8.82 -4.47
N TYR A 56 18.18 8.34 -5.67
CA TYR A 56 18.77 9.15 -6.72
C TYR A 56 17.82 10.25 -7.22
N CYS A 57 16.50 10.00 -7.19
CA CYS A 57 15.49 10.93 -7.73
C CYS A 57 14.58 11.57 -6.67
N ASP A 58 14.50 11.03 -5.45
CA ASP A 58 13.62 11.55 -4.39
C ASP A 58 14.20 11.29 -2.99
N ALA A 59 14.21 12.32 -2.15
CA ALA A 59 14.78 12.25 -0.81
C ALA A 59 13.85 11.48 0.15
N GLY A 60 14.37 10.41 0.76
CA GLY A 60 13.64 9.58 1.71
C GLY A 60 13.94 9.94 3.18
N LEU A 61 12.90 9.92 4.03
CA LEU A 61 13.05 10.02 5.48
C LEU A 61 12.20 8.96 6.20
N THR A 62 12.73 8.41 7.28
CA THR A 62 11.99 7.49 8.18
C THR A 62 10.71 8.15 8.69
N GLY A 63 9.60 7.40 8.74
CA GLY A 63 8.34 7.89 9.29
C GLY A 63 7.56 8.84 8.39
N ARG A 64 7.83 8.86 7.08
CA ARG A 64 7.08 9.68 6.11
C ARG A 64 6.01 8.92 5.32
N LYS A 65 5.76 7.65 5.67
CA LYS A 65 4.72 6.80 5.05
C LYS A 65 3.77 6.19 6.10
N ILE A 66 3.55 6.87 7.22
CA ILE A 66 2.78 6.36 8.37
C ILE A 66 1.34 5.94 8.07
N ILE A 67 0.69 6.58 7.07
CA ILE A 67 -0.66 6.17 6.64
C ILE A 67 -0.62 4.90 5.78
N VAL A 68 0.45 4.69 5.01
CA VAL A 68 0.70 3.45 4.27
C VAL A 68 1.04 2.32 5.25
N ASP A 69 1.81 2.61 6.30
CA ASP A 69 2.19 1.64 7.34
C ASP A 69 1.01 1.16 8.20
N THR A 70 -0.14 1.86 8.15
CA THR A 70 -1.30 1.58 9.01
C THR A 70 -2.52 1.15 8.21
N TYR A 71 -3.50 2.05 8.04
CA TYR A 71 -4.85 1.69 7.63
C TYR A 71 -5.29 2.38 6.35
N GLY A 72 -4.35 2.98 5.59
CA GLY A 72 -4.64 3.54 4.26
C GLY A 72 -5.70 4.65 4.26
N GLY A 73 -5.73 5.46 5.32
CA GLY A 73 -6.70 6.54 5.51
C GLY A 73 -7.99 6.13 6.24
N TRP A 74 -8.20 4.84 6.50
CA TRP A 74 -9.29 4.37 7.35
C TRP A 74 -8.94 4.47 8.84
N GLY A 75 -9.97 4.59 9.68
CA GLY A 75 -9.77 4.70 11.13
C GLY A 75 -9.14 6.04 11.51
N ALA A 76 -8.05 6.01 12.28
CA ALA A 76 -7.31 7.19 12.71
C ALA A 76 -5.82 6.86 12.91
N HIS A 77 -4.99 7.90 13.04
CA HIS A 77 -3.55 7.79 13.27
C HIS A 77 -3.09 8.79 14.35
N GLY A 78 -2.36 8.32 15.37
CA GLY A 78 -1.90 9.17 16.50
C GLY A 78 -0.68 10.05 16.19
N GLY A 79 -0.14 9.96 14.98
CA GLY A 79 0.98 10.79 14.49
C GLY A 79 2.37 10.16 14.63
N GLY A 80 2.56 9.21 15.54
CA GLY A 80 3.84 8.56 15.78
C GLY A 80 4.26 7.60 14.66
N ALA A 81 5.48 7.76 14.12
CA ALA A 81 6.09 6.78 13.22
C ALA A 81 6.52 5.49 13.96
N PHE A 82 6.55 4.35 13.26
CA PHE A 82 6.96 3.06 13.85
C PHE A 82 8.46 2.74 13.66
N SER A 83 8.97 2.86 12.43
CA SER A 83 10.34 2.48 12.09
C SER A 83 11.38 3.31 12.84
N GLY A 84 12.48 2.66 13.26
CA GLY A 84 13.55 3.29 14.05
C GLY A 84 13.30 3.37 15.56
N LYS A 85 12.16 2.86 16.06
CA LYS A 85 11.83 2.88 17.49
C LYS A 85 11.84 1.48 18.10
N ASP A 86 12.54 1.28 19.21
CA ASP A 86 12.45 0.04 19.98
C ASP A 86 11.05 -0.11 20.64
N PRO A 87 10.65 -1.31 21.09
CA PRO A 87 9.28 -1.56 21.53
C PRO A 87 8.90 -0.86 22.85
N SER A 88 9.82 -0.20 23.56
CA SER A 88 9.46 0.65 24.71
C SER A 88 8.72 1.93 24.28
N LYS A 89 8.79 2.33 23.01
CA LYS A 89 8.15 3.57 22.51
C LYS A 89 6.69 3.29 22.20
N VAL A 90 5.81 3.94 22.95
CA VAL A 90 4.36 3.72 22.90
C VAL A 90 3.74 4.00 21.54
N ASP A 91 4.34 4.89 20.74
CA ASP A 91 3.93 5.09 19.34
C ASP A 91 3.86 3.77 18.56
N ARG A 92 4.78 2.83 18.84
CA ARG A 92 4.81 1.51 18.21
C ARG A 92 4.05 0.47 19.03
N SER A 93 4.37 0.32 20.31
CA SER A 93 3.80 -0.77 21.12
C SER A 93 2.30 -0.60 21.39
N ALA A 94 1.84 0.62 21.69
CA ALA A 94 0.42 0.86 21.92
C ALA A 94 -0.39 0.76 20.61
N ALA A 95 0.15 1.20 19.46
CA ALA A 95 -0.48 1.00 18.17
C ALA A 95 -0.67 -0.49 17.83
N TYR A 96 0.33 -1.32 18.14
CA TYR A 96 0.25 -2.76 17.94
C TYR A 96 -0.75 -3.42 18.90
N ALA A 97 -0.79 -2.98 20.16
CA ALA A 97 -1.78 -3.43 21.14
C ALA A 97 -3.21 -3.04 20.73
N ALA A 98 -3.43 -1.80 20.27
CA ALA A 98 -4.72 -1.35 19.74
C ALA A 98 -5.16 -2.18 18.54
N ARG A 99 -4.24 -2.49 17.60
CA ARG A 99 -4.52 -3.41 16.49
C ARG A 99 -4.94 -4.80 16.98
N TRP A 100 -4.27 -5.33 18.00
CA TRP A 100 -4.59 -6.64 18.58
C TRP A 100 -5.99 -6.65 19.21
N VAL A 101 -6.35 -5.61 19.96
CA VAL A 101 -7.69 -5.44 20.56
C VAL A 101 -8.75 -5.36 19.46
N ALA A 102 -8.62 -4.43 18.51
CA ALA A 102 -9.59 -4.24 17.43
C ALA A 102 -9.80 -5.51 16.60
N LYS A 103 -8.71 -6.23 16.26
CA LYS A 103 -8.78 -7.51 15.54
C LYS A 103 -9.51 -8.58 16.35
N SER A 104 -9.27 -8.63 17.66
CA SER A 104 -9.87 -9.63 18.55
C SER A 104 -11.38 -9.42 18.73
N LEU A 105 -11.82 -8.17 18.87
CA LEU A 105 -13.24 -7.83 18.99
C LEU A 105 -14.02 -8.20 17.72
N VAL A 106 -13.49 -7.90 16.53
CA VAL A 106 -14.11 -8.29 15.26
C VAL A 106 -14.11 -9.80 15.08
N LYS A 107 -12.99 -10.48 15.41
CA LYS A 107 -12.90 -11.94 15.31
C LYS A 107 -13.89 -12.65 16.24
N ALA A 108 -14.15 -12.08 17.42
CA ALA A 108 -15.11 -12.62 18.39
C ALA A 108 -16.58 -12.36 17.99
N GLY A 109 -16.84 -11.67 16.87
CA GLY A 109 -18.19 -11.36 16.41
C GLY A 109 -18.90 -10.29 17.22
N LEU A 110 -18.18 -9.56 18.08
CA LEU A 110 -18.75 -8.51 18.94
C LEU A 110 -19.11 -7.25 18.15
N CYS A 111 -18.43 -7.01 17.04
CA CYS A 111 -18.71 -5.94 16.11
C CYS A 111 -18.21 -6.26 14.70
N SER A 112 -18.75 -5.60 13.68
CA SER A 112 -18.27 -5.74 12.29
C SER A 112 -17.06 -4.85 12.00
N ARG A 113 -16.88 -3.76 12.75
CA ARG A 113 -15.80 -2.77 12.62
C ARG A 113 -15.46 -2.20 14.01
N CYS A 114 -14.18 -1.96 14.27
CA CYS A 114 -13.68 -1.35 15.50
C CYS A 114 -12.59 -0.34 15.14
N LEU A 115 -12.61 0.81 15.81
CA LEU A 115 -11.54 1.80 15.81
C LEU A 115 -11.00 1.91 17.24
#